data_AF-D3DJW5-F1
#
_entry.id   AF-D3DJW5-F1
#
_cell.length_a   1.000
_cell.length_b   1.000
_cell.length_c   1.000
_cell.angle_alpha   90.00
_cell.angle_beta   90.00
_cell.angle_gamma   90.00
#
_symmetry.space_group_name_H-M   'P 1'
#
loop_
_entity.id
_entity.type
_entity.pdbx_description
1 polymer ?
#
loop_
_entity_poly.entity_id
_entity_poly.type
_entity_poly.pdbx_seq_one_letter_code
_entity_poly.pdbx_strand_id
1 'polypeptide(L)'
;MAITMIDPYNVLQTPFEESHLLRKLQKMLIFARIWEGLDEPRSVLYGIYEFDLRDKELYEQIKKDYELVRNTIKVKGFNALTGKMGVYVQPRTKGEGHGSTTRAFYARKTLLQRIIFNK
;
A
#
# COMPACT_ATOMS: atom_id res chain seq x y z
N MET A 1 6.07 -0.69 0.54
CA MET A 1 5.87 -1.98 -0.16
C MET A 1 4.69 -1.83 -1.12
N ALA A 2 4.83 -2.19 -2.39
CA ALA A 2 3.69 -2.16 -3.34
C ALA A 2 2.67 -3.25 -2.95
N ILE A 3 1.37 -2.95 -3.01
CA ILE A 3 0.29 -3.88 -2.64
C ILE A 3 -0.50 -4.31 -3.89
N THR A 4 -1.15 -3.35 -4.55
CA THR A 4 -1.95 -3.60 -5.78
C THR A 4 -2.01 -2.36 -6.65
N MET A 5 -2.25 -2.53 -7.95
CA MET A 5 -2.46 -1.43 -8.89
C MET A 5 -3.72 -0.63 -8.53
N ILE A 6 -3.72 0.65 -8.90
CA ILE A 6 -4.91 1.51 -8.86
C ILE A 6 -5.46 1.59 -10.28
N ASP A 7 -6.55 0.88 -10.52
CA ASP A 7 -7.39 1.09 -11.70
C ASP A 7 -8.49 2.11 -11.31
N PRO A 8 -8.51 3.31 -11.90
CA PRO A 8 -9.50 4.33 -11.56
C PRO A 8 -10.94 3.88 -11.85
N TYR A 9 -11.18 3.07 -12.90
CA TYR A 9 -12.52 2.60 -13.22
C TYR A 9 -13.04 1.70 -12.11
N ASN A 10 -12.26 0.68 -11.74
CA ASN A 10 -12.61 -0.24 -10.67
C ASN A 10 -12.73 0.44 -9.30
N VAL A 11 -11.78 1.31 -8.93
CA VAL A 11 -11.75 1.98 -7.62
C VAL A 11 -12.96 2.90 -7.43
N LEU A 12 -13.45 3.55 -8.48
CA LEU A 12 -14.65 4.39 -8.37
C LEU A 12 -15.91 3.57 -8.07
N GLN A 13 -16.00 2.35 -8.58
CA GLN A 13 -17.17 1.48 -8.46
C GLN A 13 -17.15 0.56 -7.23
N THR A 14 -16.00 0.36 -6.62
CA THR A 14 -15.84 -0.62 -5.54
C THR A 14 -15.72 0.09 -4.19
N PRO A 15 -16.57 -0.21 -3.19
CA PRO A 15 -16.35 0.27 -1.82
C PRO A 15 -15.12 -0.41 -1.20
N PHE A 16 -14.56 0.15 -0.13
CA PHE A 16 -13.37 -0.40 0.53
C PHE A 16 -13.53 -1.88 0.90
N GLU A 17 -14.69 -2.26 1.42
CA GLU A 17 -15.04 -3.61 1.87
C GLU A 17 -14.93 -4.67 0.77
N GLU A 18 -15.07 -4.28 -0.50
CA GLU A 18 -15.00 -5.16 -1.67
C GLU A 18 -13.69 -4.98 -2.45
N SER A 19 -12.81 -4.09 -1.99
CA SER A 19 -11.65 -3.66 -2.75
C SER A 19 -10.55 -4.73 -2.84
N HIS A 20 -9.84 -4.73 -3.96
CA HIS A 20 -8.60 -5.51 -4.13
C HIS A 20 -7.54 -5.17 -3.08
N LEU A 21 -7.53 -3.92 -2.61
CA LEU A 21 -6.63 -3.46 -1.55
C LEU A 21 -6.89 -4.22 -0.25
N LEU A 22 -8.15 -4.21 0.22
CA LEU A 22 -8.52 -4.91 1.44
C LEU A 22 -8.25 -6.40 1.32
N ARG A 23 -8.65 -7.03 0.20
CA ARG A 23 -8.43 -8.47 -0.01
C ARG A 23 -6.95 -8.87 0.10
N LYS A 24 -6.03 -8.05 -0.42
CA LYS A 24 -4.59 -8.31 -0.29
C LYS A 24 -4.05 -8.01 1.11
N LEU A 25 -4.59 -7.02 1.81
CA LEU A 25 -4.16 -6.65 3.16
C LEU A 25 -4.78 -7.54 4.25
N GLN A 26 -5.85 -8.26 3.94
CA GLN A 26 -6.62 -9.01 4.93
C GLN A 26 -5.72 -9.98 5.71
N LYS A 27 -4.90 -10.76 4.99
CA LYS A 27 -3.87 -11.62 5.58
C LYS A 27 -2.65 -11.70 4.68
N MET A 28 -1.45 -11.55 5.25
CA MET A 28 -0.19 -11.64 4.53
C MET A 28 0.90 -12.26 5.39
N LEU A 29 1.86 -12.93 4.74
CA LEU A 29 3.18 -13.21 5.32
C LEU A 29 4.17 -12.21 4.74
N ILE A 30 4.87 -11.48 5.61
CA ILE A 30 5.89 -10.50 5.25
C ILE A 30 7.26 -11.06 5.59
N PHE A 31 8.07 -11.26 4.55
CA PHE A 31 9.45 -11.68 4.67
C PHE A 31 10.31 -10.42 4.63
N ALA A 32 10.81 -10.02 5.80
CA ALA A 32 11.73 -8.90 5.90
C ALA A 32 13.16 -9.41 5.68
N ARG A 33 13.93 -8.70 4.88
CA ARG A 33 15.36 -8.94 4.69
C ARG A 33 16.17 -7.73 5.12
N ILE A 34 17.41 -7.96 5.50
CA ILE A 34 18.40 -6.89 5.64
C ILE A 34 18.79 -6.44 4.22
N TRP A 35 18.93 -5.13 4.02
CA TRP A 35 19.46 -4.56 2.79
C TRP A 35 20.83 -3.96 3.10
N GLU A 36 21.87 -4.50 2.47
CA GLU A 36 23.27 -4.09 2.70
C GLU A 36 23.83 -3.21 1.57
N GLY A 37 23.15 -3.13 0.42
CA GLY A 37 23.61 -2.36 -0.73
C GLY A 37 23.10 -2.92 -2.06
N LEU A 38 23.50 -2.29 -3.17
CA LEU A 38 23.19 -2.79 -4.53
C LEU A 38 24.04 -4.02 -4.89
N ASP A 39 25.29 -4.06 -4.42
CA ASP A 39 26.25 -5.12 -4.70
C ASP A 39 26.19 -6.26 -3.65
N GLU A 40 25.05 -6.43 -2.96
CA GLU A 40 24.91 -7.43 -1.90
C GLU A 40 25.11 -8.86 -2.46
N PRO A 41 26.10 -9.63 -1.99
CA PRO A 41 26.40 -10.95 -2.55
C PRO A 41 25.37 -12.01 -2.12
N ARG A 42 24.56 -11.70 -1.11
CA ARG A 42 23.50 -12.56 -0.56
C ARG A 42 22.41 -11.72 0.10
N SER A 43 21.19 -12.26 0.16
CA SER A 43 20.10 -11.69 0.96
C SER A 43 20.02 -12.38 2.32
N VAL A 44 20.05 -11.60 3.39
CA VAL A 44 19.86 -12.12 4.76
C VAL A 44 18.40 -11.94 5.18
N LEU A 45 17.71 -13.06 5.42
CA LEU A 45 16.36 -13.04 5.99
C LEU A 45 16.43 -12.51 7.43
N TYR A 46 15.77 -11.40 7.68
CA TYR A 46 15.65 -10.82 9.02
C TYR A 46 14.55 -11.52 9.82
N GLY A 47 13.42 -11.81 9.18
CA GLY A 47 12.32 -12.52 9.83
C GLY A 47 11.09 -12.65 8.95
N ILE A 48 10.18 -13.51 9.40
CA ILE A 48 8.87 -13.73 8.78
C ILE A 48 7.81 -13.23 9.76
N TYR A 49 6.93 -12.37 9.27
CA TYR A 49 5.91 -11.70 10.08
C TYR A 49 4.54 -12.01 9.52
N GLU A 50 3.67 -12.55 10.36
CA GLU A 50 2.25 -12.67 10.06
C GLU A 50 1.58 -11.31 10.21
N PHE A 51 0.78 -10.94 9.24
CA PHE A 51 -0.10 -9.79 9.30
C PHE A 51 -1.53 -10.22 9.04
N ASP A 52 -2.42 -9.83 9.95
CA ASP A 52 -3.86 -10.04 9.84
C ASP A 52 -4.54 -8.73 10.21
N LEU A 53 -5.33 -8.17 9.30
CA LEU A 53 -5.99 -6.88 9.48
C LEU A 53 -7.26 -7.04 10.34
N ARG A 54 -7.08 -7.36 11.63
CA ARG A 54 -8.17 -7.48 12.62
C ARG A 54 -8.29 -6.27 13.53
N ASP A 55 -7.21 -5.51 13.67
CA ASP A 55 -7.19 -4.30 14.48
C ASP A 55 -8.16 -3.27 13.87
N LYS A 56 -9.19 -2.92 14.64
CA LYS A 56 -10.28 -2.07 14.17
C LYS A 56 -9.81 -0.66 13.83
N GLU A 57 -8.90 -0.09 14.62
CA GLU A 57 -8.38 1.26 14.37
C GLU A 57 -7.55 1.31 13.08
N LEU A 58 -6.71 0.30 12.89
CA LEU A 58 -5.90 0.13 11.68
C LEU A 58 -6.80 -0.07 10.45
N TYR A 59 -7.81 -0.93 10.57
CA TYR A 59 -8.79 -1.18 9.51
C TYR A 59 -9.49 0.12 9.10
N GLU A 60 -10.03 0.87 10.06
CA GLU A 60 -10.72 2.13 9.79
C GLU A 60 -9.79 3.19 9.19
N GLN A 61 -8.53 3.24 9.61
CA GLN A 61 -7.57 4.17 9.02
C GLN A 61 -7.19 3.78 7.59
N ILE A 62 -7.01 2.50 7.29
CA ILE A 62 -6.75 2.02 5.92
C ILE A 62 -7.97 2.26 5.02
N LYS A 63 -9.19 2.10 5.56
CA LYS A 63 -10.43 2.48 4.88
C LYS A 63 -10.45 3.96 4.52
N LYS A 64 -10.11 4.84 5.47
CA LYS A 64 -9.99 6.29 5.23
C LYS A 64 -8.95 6.62 4.15
N ASP A 65 -7.81 5.93 4.16
CA ASP A 65 -6.77 6.11 3.14
C ASP A 65 -7.26 5.71 1.73
N TYR A 66 -8.00 4.60 1.63
CA TYR A 66 -8.62 4.15 0.38
C TYR A 66 -9.66 5.15 -0.11
N GLU A 67 -10.59 5.57 0.75
CA GLU A 67 -11.65 6.52 0.39
C GLU A 67 -11.10 7.90 0.03
N LEU A 68 -10.00 8.33 0.66
CA LEU A 68 -9.27 9.54 0.26
C LEU A 68 -8.78 9.44 -1.20
N VAL A 69 -8.20 8.29 -1.58
CA VAL A 69 -7.76 8.04 -2.97
C VAL A 69 -8.95 8.00 -3.91
N ARG A 70 -9.98 7.22 -3.58
CA ARG A 70 -11.21 7.08 -4.39
C ARG A 70 -11.90 8.42 -4.62
N ASN A 71 -12.08 9.22 -3.57
CA ASN A 71 -12.69 10.54 -3.66
C ASN A 71 -11.81 11.52 -4.46
N THR A 72 -10.49 11.43 -4.33
CA THR A 72 -9.59 12.26 -5.14
C THR A 72 -9.71 11.95 -6.63
N ILE A 73 -9.79 10.67 -7.00
CA ILE A 73 -10.05 10.26 -8.39
C ILE A 73 -11.40 10.82 -8.86
N LYS A 74 -12.44 10.68 -8.02
CA LYS A 74 -13.81 11.12 -8.35
C LYS A 74 -13.92 12.62 -8.59
N VAL A 75 -13.29 13.43 -7.74
CA VAL A 75 -13.49 14.89 -7.70
C VAL A 75 -12.42 15.65 -8.49
N LYS A 76 -11.17 15.16 -8.47
CA LYS A 76 -10.00 15.88 -9.03
C LYS A 76 -9.35 15.14 -10.20
N GLY A 77 -9.78 13.92 -10.50
CA GLY A 77 -9.20 13.07 -11.53
C GLY A 77 -7.96 12.30 -11.05
N PHE A 78 -7.60 11.26 -11.82
CA PHE A 78 -6.54 10.31 -11.48
C PHE A 78 -5.15 10.96 -11.34
N ASN A 79 -4.86 12.00 -12.14
CA ASN A 79 -3.58 12.70 -12.11
C ASN A 79 -3.35 13.52 -10.84
N ALA A 80 -4.41 13.78 -10.05
CA ALA A 80 -4.31 14.47 -8.77
C ALA A 80 -3.77 13.56 -7.64
N LEU A 81 -3.58 12.26 -7.89
CA LEU A 81 -3.02 11.34 -6.90
C LEU A 81 -1.55 11.63 -6.62
N THR A 82 -1.22 11.82 -5.35
CA THR A 82 0.15 12.11 -4.88
C THR A 82 0.60 11.15 -3.79
N GLY A 83 1.91 10.89 -3.73
CA GLY A 83 2.53 10.11 -2.65
C GLY A 83 2.50 10.79 -1.28
N LYS A 84 1.87 11.95 -1.12
CA LYS A 84 1.65 12.59 0.20
C LYS A 84 0.35 12.14 0.85
N MET A 85 -0.53 11.48 0.11
CA MET A 85 -1.84 11.03 0.58
C MET A 85 -1.76 9.79 1.48
N GLY A 86 -2.71 9.69 2.40
CA GLY A 86 -2.92 8.55 3.30
C GLY A 86 -1.87 8.41 4.41
N VAL A 87 -2.22 7.67 5.47
CA VAL A 87 -1.43 7.51 6.70
C VAL A 87 -0.65 6.19 6.72
N TYR A 88 -1.27 5.11 6.28
CA TYR A 88 -0.69 3.76 6.20
C TYR A 88 -0.59 3.25 4.78
N VAL A 89 -1.50 3.65 3.89
CA VAL A 89 -1.49 3.31 2.47
C VAL A 89 -1.49 4.58 1.63
N GLN A 90 -0.71 4.59 0.55
CA GLN A 90 -0.54 5.75 -0.33
C GLN A 90 -0.56 5.36 -1.81
N PRO A 91 -1.06 6.23 -2.72
CA PRO A 91 -0.86 6.07 -4.15
C PRO A 91 0.56 6.53 -4.52
N ARG A 92 1.30 5.70 -5.26
CA ARG A 92 2.62 6.06 -5.83
C ARG A 92 2.70 5.62 -7.28
N THR A 93 3.50 6.34 -8.06
CA THR A 93 3.88 5.92 -9.42
C THR A 93 4.60 4.58 -9.36
N LYS A 94 4.25 3.67 -10.28
CA LYS A 94 4.96 2.39 -10.45
C LYS A 94 5.81 2.44 -11.72
N GLY A 95 7.10 2.11 -11.59
CA GLY A 95 8.09 2.09 -12.68
C GLY A 95 9.08 3.26 -12.66
N GLU A 96 10.17 3.09 -13.40
CA GLU A 96 11.18 4.13 -13.69
C GLU A 96 10.55 5.19 -14.61
N GLY A 97 10.94 6.45 -14.46
CA GLY A 97 10.22 7.65 -14.91
C GLY A 97 10.02 7.87 -16.42
N HIS A 98 9.93 6.83 -17.25
CA HIS A 98 9.76 6.89 -18.70
C HIS A 98 8.27 6.97 -19.12
N GLY A 99 7.52 7.94 -18.58
CA GLY A 99 6.15 8.23 -19.03
C GLY A 99 5.04 7.30 -18.49
N SER A 100 5.36 6.37 -17.59
CA SER A 100 4.34 5.55 -16.90
C SER A 100 3.46 6.42 -16.00
N THR A 101 2.19 6.57 -16.37
CA THR A 101 1.15 7.21 -15.54
C THR A 101 0.57 6.27 -14.50
N THR A 102 0.96 4.99 -14.52
CA THR A 102 0.34 3.97 -13.68
C THR A 102 0.64 4.20 -12.20
N ARG A 103 -0.39 4.03 -11.36
CA ARG A 103 -0.29 4.16 -9.90
C ARG A 103 -0.59 2.82 -9.25
N ALA A 104 0.03 2.58 -8.10
CA ALA A 104 -0.33 1.47 -7.22
C ALA A 104 -0.53 1.98 -5.79
N PHE A 105 -1.29 1.23 -5.00
CA PHE A 105 -1.32 1.37 -3.56
C PHE A 105 -0.04 0.79 -2.96
N TYR A 106 0.65 1.57 -2.15
CA TYR A 106 1.84 1.17 -1.41
C TYR A 106 1.58 1.28 0.09
N ALA A 107 2.00 0.28 0.86
CA ALA A 107 2.16 0.39 2.30
C ALA A 107 3.29 1.40 2.60
N ARG A 108 3.00 2.37 3.48
CA ARG A 108 3.97 3.31 4.05
C ARG A 108 4.89 2.61 5.04
N LYS A 109 6.02 3.25 5.31
CA LYS A 109 6.99 2.77 6.32
C LYS A 109 6.35 2.62 7.70
N THR A 110 5.44 3.51 8.07
CA THR A 110 4.69 3.47 9.33
C THR A 110 3.89 2.19 9.50
N LEU A 111 3.22 1.71 8.44
CA LEU A 111 2.51 0.42 8.46
C LEU A 111 3.50 -0.73 8.63
N LEU A 112 4.59 -0.74 7.86
CA LEU A 112 5.60 -1.80 7.95
C LEU A 112 6.30 -1.83 9.31
N GLN A 113 6.57 -0.67 9.91
CA GLN A 113 7.13 -0.58 11.26
C GLN A 113 6.17 -1.16 12.29
N ARG A 114 4.87 -0.89 12.18
CA ARG A 114 3.86 -1.49 13.05
C ARG A 114 3.86 -3.02 12.95
N ILE A 115 3.99 -3.57 11.74
CA ILE A 115 3.99 -5.01 11.51
C ILE A 115 5.28 -5.68 12.00
N ILE A 116 6.44 -5.07 11.76
CA ILE A 116 7.75 -5.69 12.01
C ILE A 116 8.23 -5.46 13.44
N PHE A 117 7.99 -4.28 14.01
CA PHE A 117 8.64 -3.84 15.27
C PHE A 117 7.68 -3.62 16.44
N ASN A 118 6.42 -3.25 16.21
CA ASN A 118 5.47 -2.89 17.28
C ASN A 118 4.37 -3.94 17.40
N LYS A 119 4.75 -5.13 17.86
CA LYS A 119 3.80 -6.21 18.19
C LYS A 119 2.96 -5.85 19.40
#